data_AF-A0A5B7HX31-F1
#
_entry.id   AF-A0A5B7HX31-F1
#
_cell.length_a   1.000
_cell.length_b   1.000
_cell.length_c   1.000
_cell.angle_alpha   90.00
_cell.angle_beta   90.00
_cell.angle_gamma   90.00
#
_symmetry.space_group_name_H-M   'P 1'
#
loop_
_entity.id
_entity.type
_entity.pdbx_description
1 polymer ?
#
loop_
_entity_poly.entity_id
_entity_poly.type
_entity_poly.pdbx_seq_one_letter_code
_entity_poly.pdbx_strand_id
1 'polypeptide(L)'
;MASSVPIIDKDLDRAGHFRTLVRTSAPTYLRTTKRGAEVRIVSRFQVCITPTQPASRVFRRVFSSRNMRTFVDGVARMGWDDVLRSDCPNLAFNILSDKINNIFQNNFPFKCIKNKTKNTISYLKSGLINSIKEKHKLAKLSIKWPLTYRNRYKKI
;
A
#
# COMPACT_ATOMS: atom_id res chain seq x y z
N MET A 1 -9.73 -26.04 43.26
CA MET A 1 -9.89 -24.64 43.72
C MET A 1 -9.81 -23.75 42.50
N ALA A 2 -10.94 -23.21 42.06
CA ALA A 2 -11.04 -22.37 40.87
C ALA A 2 -11.00 -20.90 41.31
N SER A 3 -10.09 -20.11 40.76
CA SER A 3 -10.06 -18.65 40.94
C SER A 3 -10.09 -17.96 39.58
N SER A 4 -11.34 -17.68 39.18
CA SER A 4 -11.85 -16.52 38.45
C SER A 4 -10.87 -15.44 37.97
N VAL A 5 -10.90 -15.24 36.65
CA VAL A 5 -10.48 -14.06 35.89
C VAL A 5 -11.43 -12.88 36.17
N PRO A 6 -10.95 -11.63 36.23
CA PRO A 6 -11.77 -10.48 35.94
C PRO A 6 -11.46 -9.90 34.55
N ILE A 7 -12.50 -9.89 33.71
CA ILE A 7 -12.64 -9.09 32.50
C ILE A 7 -13.00 -7.67 32.93
N ILE A 8 -12.29 -6.67 32.39
CA ILE A 8 -12.72 -5.26 32.45
C ILE A 8 -12.64 -4.68 31.04
N ASP A 9 -13.77 -4.67 30.36
CA ASP A 9 -14.11 -3.71 29.31
C ASP A 9 -14.62 -2.44 30.00
N LYS A 10 -14.09 -1.25 29.64
CA LYS A 10 -14.81 0.04 29.58
C LYS A 10 -14.07 1.03 28.68
N ASP A 11 -14.68 1.30 27.52
CA ASP A 11 -14.91 2.61 26.90
C ASP A 11 -13.89 3.73 27.10
N LEU A 12 -13.19 4.10 26.03
CA LEU A 12 -12.64 5.44 25.85
C LEU A 12 -13.06 6.00 24.48
N ASP A 13 -14.33 6.36 24.39
CA ASP A 13 -14.82 7.28 23.37
C ASP A 13 -14.51 8.72 23.79
N ARG A 14 -14.21 9.56 22.77
CA ARG A 14 -14.56 11.00 22.71
C ARG A 14 -13.61 12.05 23.32
N ALA A 15 -12.69 12.57 22.49
CA ALA A 15 -12.31 13.99 22.45
C ALA A 15 -11.57 14.23 21.11
N GLY A 16 -12.09 14.96 20.14
CA GLY A 16 -12.19 16.42 20.16
C GLY A 16 -11.66 16.95 18.82
N HIS A 17 -12.52 16.93 17.79
CA HIS A 17 -12.24 17.54 16.50
C HIS A 17 -12.25 19.06 16.65
N PHE A 18 -11.08 19.70 16.61
CA PHE A 18 -10.95 21.12 16.31
C PHE A 18 -10.08 21.28 15.06
N ARG A 19 -10.74 21.33 13.89
CA ARG A 19 -10.14 21.92 12.70
C ARG A 19 -10.62 23.35 12.61
N THR A 20 -9.72 24.26 12.96
CA THR A 20 -9.91 25.70 12.84
C THR A 20 -10.17 26.07 11.37
N LEU A 21 -11.28 26.78 11.16
CA LEU A 21 -11.66 27.44 9.93
C LEU A 21 -10.65 28.56 9.65
N VAL A 22 -9.86 28.45 8.58
CA VAL A 22 -9.08 29.57 8.06
C VAL A 22 -9.66 30.00 6.73
N ARG A 23 -10.48 31.06 6.83
CA ARG A 23 -10.75 32.15 5.90
C ARG A 23 -10.58 31.87 4.41
N THR A 24 -11.71 31.68 3.75
CA THR A 24 -11.89 31.92 2.31
C THR A 24 -11.65 33.40 1.99
N SER A 25 -10.51 33.73 1.38
CA SER A 25 -10.47 34.90 0.52
C SER A 25 -11.12 34.52 -0.82
N ALA A 26 -12.04 35.35 -1.30
CA ALA A 26 -12.69 35.13 -2.58
C ALA A 26 -11.65 35.26 -3.72
N PRO A 27 -11.61 34.33 -4.67
CA PRO A 27 -10.67 34.39 -5.78
C PRO A 27 -11.00 35.53 -6.76
N THR A 28 -9.94 36.17 -7.26
CA THR A 28 -9.89 37.46 -7.96
C THR A 28 -10.57 37.51 -9.35
N TYR A 29 -11.39 36.53 -9.73
CA TYR A 29 -12.00 36.47 -11.07
C TYR A 29 -13.40 37.06 -11.17
N LEU A 30 -13.96 37.61 -10.09
CA LEU A 30 -15.25 38.32 -10.13
C LEU A 30 -15.08 39.84 -10.10
N ARG A 31 -14.36 40.37 -11.10
CA ARG A 31 -14.42 41.80 -11.44
C ARG A 31 -15.06 41.93 -12.82
N THR A 32 -16.38 42.01 -12.86
CA THR A 32 -17.13 42.31 -14.08
C THR A 32 -17.06 43.81 -14.35
N THR A 33 -16.32 44.20 -15.38
CA THR A 33 -16.57 45.49 -16.06
C THR A 33 -17.14 45.20 -17.44
N LYS A 34 -18.27 45.84 -17.73
CA LYS A 34 -19.05 45.69 -18.95
C LYS A 34 -18.21 46.05 -20.18
N ARG A 35 -17.96 45.09 -21.07
CA ARG A 35 -18.04 45.22 -22.53
C ARG A 35 -17.83 43.85 -23.17
N GLY A 36 -18.68 43.54 -24.15
CA GLY A 36 -18.80 42.22 -24.76
C GLY A 36 -17.50 41.66 -25.31
N ALA A 37 -17.25 40.40 -24.98
CA ALA A 37 -16.43 39.49 -25.75
C ALA A 37 -16.99 38.08 -25.48
N GLU A 38 -17.40 37.38 -26.54
CA GLU A 38 -17.78 35.97 -26.46
C GLU A 38 -16.60 35.18 -25.89
N VAL A 39 -16.71 34.78 -24.63
CA VAL A 39 -15.79 33.81 -24.05
C VAL A 39 -16.23 32.45 -24.55
N ARG A 40 -15.63 32.00 -25.66
CA ARG A 40 -15.61 30.58 -26.02
C ARG A 40 -15.11 29.81 -24.81
N ILE A 41 -16.01 29.11 -24.12
CA ILE A 41 -15.65 28.16 -23.07
C ILE A 41 -14.97 26.99 -23.76
N VAL A 42 -13.69 27.14 -24.06
CA VAL A 42 -12.82 25.99 -24.29
C VAL A 42 -12.63 25.38 -22.91
N SER A 43 -13.56 24.50 -22.54
CA SER A 43 -13.43 23.63 -21.38
C SER A 43 -12.25 22.70 -21.62
N ARG A 44 -11.04 23.22 -21.37
CA ARG A 44 -9.86 22.41 -21.18
C ARG A 44 -10.01 21.82 -19.78
N PHE A 45 -10.66 20.66 -19.71
CA PHE A 45 -10.50 19.74 -18.59
C PHE A 45 -9.01 19.38 -18.49
N GLN A 46 -8.25 20.22 -17.79
CA GLN A 46 -6.87 19.93 -17.46
C GLN A 46 -6.92 18.93 -16.32
N VAL A 47 -6.88 17.64 -16.68
CA VAL A 47 -6.68 16.56 -15.72
C VAL A 47 -5.28 16.76 -15.17
N CYS A 48 -5.19 17.43 -14.02
CA CYS A 48 -3.96 17.46 -13.23
C CYS A 48 -3.72 16.04 -12.71
N ILE A 49 -2.98 15.25 -13.50
CA ILE A 49 -2.43 13.97 -13.03
C ILE A 49 -1.36 14.35 -12.02
N THR A 50 -1.73 14.39 -10.74
CA THR A 50 -0.74 14.54 -9.67
C THR A 50 0.26 13.39 -9.80
N PRO A 51 1.57 13.67 -9.72
CA PRO A 51 2.59 12.63 -9.82
C PRO A 51 2.28 11.58 -8.75
N THR A 52 2.00 10.36 -9.20
CA THR A 52 1.67 9.24 -8.33
C THR A 52 2.86 9.03 -7.40
N GLN A 53 2.69 9.36 -6.11
CA GLN A 53 3.77 9.15 -5.15
C GLN A 53 4.21 7.68 -5.21
N PRO A 54 5.52 7.41 -5.18
CA PRO A 54 6.01 6.04 -5.23
C PRO A 54 5.36 5.25 -4.10
N ALA A 55 4.72 4.14 -4.46
CA ALA A 55 3.99 3.29 -3.52
C ALA A 55 4.87 3.00 -2.30
N SER A 56 4.35 3.29 -1.10
CA SER A 56 5.09 3.07 0.15
C SER A 56 5.57 1.62 0.20
N ARG A 57 6.89 1.45 0.33
CA ARG A 57 7.49 0.13 0.50
C ARG A 57 7.17 -0.34 1.90
N VAL A 58 6.34 -1.37 2.02
CA VAL A 58 6.04 -1.97 3.31
C VAL A 58 6.95 -3.18 3.50
N PHE A 59 7.74 -3.17 4.56
CA PHE A 59 8.50 -4.32 4.98
C PHE A 59 7.64 -5.17 5.90
N ARG A 60 7.44 -6.44 5.57
CA ARG A 60 6.76 -7.38 6.47
C ARG A 60 7.48 -8.71 6.53
N ARG A 61 7.33 -9.40 7.65
CA ARG A 61 7.67 -10.81 7.78
C ARG A 61 6.49 -11.66 7.31
N VAL A 62 6.78 -12.84 6.78
CA VAL A 62 5.77 -13.80 6.34
C VAL A 62 5.85 -15.01 7.26
N PHE A 63 4.78 -15.23 8.01
CA PHE A 63 4.63 -16.41 8.87
C PHE A 63 3.97 -17.51 8.05
N SER A 64 4.75 -18.55 7.74
CA SER A 64 4.26 -19.74 7.04
C SER A 64 4.49 -20.97 7.90
N SER A 65 3.65 -22.00 7.76
CA SER A 65 3.79 -23.26 8.51
C SER A 65 5.12 -23.97 8.21
N ARG A 66 5.74 -23.71 7.05
CA ARG A 66 7.09 -24.22 6.74
C ARG A 66 8.14 -23.52 7.59
N ASN A 67 8.16 -22.19 7.58
CA ASN A 67 9.12 -21.40 8.35
C ASN A 67 8.96 -21.64 9.85
N MET A 68 7.72 -21.83 10.32
CA MET A 68 7.47 -22.15 11.72
C MET A 68 8.08 -23.49 12.12
N ARG A 69 7.91 -24.54 11.30
CA ARG A 69 8.54 -25.84 11.55
C ARG A 69 10.06 -25.73 11.58
N THR A 70 10.66 -25.07 10.59
CA THR A 70 12.12 -24.87 10.55
C THR A 70 12.62 -24.05 11.73
N PHE A 71 11.85 -23.05 12.20
CA PHE A 71 12.18 -22.30 13.41
C PHE A 71 12.17 -23.19 14.65
N VAL A 72 11.09 -23.96 14.86
CA VAL A 72 10.97 -24.88 16.00
C VAL A 72 12.08 -25.93 15.99
N ASP A 73 12.36 -26.53 14.83
CA ASP A 73 13.46 -27.48 14.67
C ASP A 73 14.82 -26.83 14.97
N GLY A 74 15.01 -25.58 14.57
CA GLY A 74 16.23 -24.81 14.85
C GLY A 74 16.42 -24.52 16.34
N VAL A 75 15.35 -24.18 17.04
CA VAL A 75 15.36 -23.97 18.50
C VAL A 75 15.62 -25.29 19.24
N ALA A 76 15.01 -26.39 18.81
CA ALA A 76 15.18 -27.70 19.42
C ALA A 76 16.60 -28.27 19.28
N ARG A 77 17.29 -27.96 18.17
CA ARG A 77 18.68 -28.41 17.90
C ARG A 77 19.74 -27.52 18.54
N MET A 78 19.36 -26.38 19.10
CA MET A 78 20.32 -25.42 19.63
C MET A 78 20.86 -25.88 20.99
N GLY A 79 22.19 -25.79 21.15
CA GLY A 79 22.84 -26.05 22.44
C GLY A 79 22.61 -24.90 23.43
N TRP A 80 22.06 -25.23 24.60
CA TRP A 80 21.76 -24.28 25.68
C TRP A 80 22.85 -24.18 26.73
N ASP A 81 23.92 -24.96 26.60
CA ASP A 81 24.94 -25.07 27.65
C ASP A 81 25.57 -23.73 28.03
N ASP A 82 25.77 -22.81 27.07
CA ASP A 82 26.32 -21.48 27.36
C ASP A 82 25.40 -20.62 28.22
N VAL A 83 24.09 -20.84 28.11
CA VAL A 83 23.08 -20.16 28.96
C VAL A 83 23.10 -20.80 30.35
N LEU A 84 23.20 -22.13 30.42
CA LEU A 84 23.18 -22.88 31.69
C LEU A 84 24.48 -22.73 32.51
N ARG A 85 25.62 -22.52 31.84
CA ARG A 85 26.93 -22.32 32.49
C ARG A 85 27.20 -20.87 32.91
N SER A 86 26.31 -19.93 32.59
CA SER A 86 26.54 -18.52 32.89
C SER A 86 26.19 -18.20 34.34
N ASP A 87 27.17 -17.77 35.12
CA ASP A 87 27.00 -17.40 36.53
C ASP A 87 26.16 -16.13 36.74
N CYS A 88 26.09 -15.28 35.70
CA CYS A 88 25.32 -14.04 35.74
C CYS A 88 23.98 -14.20 35.00
N PRO A 89 22.82 -13.95 35.67
CA PRO A 89 21.50 -14.05 35.03
C PRO A 89 21.32 -13.12 33.83
N ASN A 90 21.86 -11.90 33.92
CA ASN A 90 21.76 -10.92 32.82
C ASN A 90 22.54 -11.41 31.58
N LEU A 91 23.71 -12.00 31.79
CA LEU A 91 24.51 -12.56 30.71
C LEU A 91 23.81 -13.77 30.08
N ALA A 92 23.25 -14.67 30.90
CA ALA A 92 22.48 -15.81 30.43
C ALA A 92 21.28 -15.37 29.57
N PHE A 93 20.55 -14.34 30.00
CA PHE A 93 19.44 -13.77 29.25
C PHE A 93 19.88 -13.17 27.91
N ASN A 94 20.99 -12.43 27.88
CA ASN A 94 21.51 -11.85 26.64
C ASN A 94 21.90 -12.96 25.65
N ILE A 95 22.63 -13.99 26.10
CA ILE A 95 23.02 -15.14 25.27
C ILE A 95 21.78 -15.86 24.73
N LEU A 96 20.77 -16.10 25.58
CA LEU A 96 19.50 -16.72 25.18
C LEU A 96 18.79 -15.88 24.12
N SER A 97 18.64 -14.58 24.38
CA SER A 97 17.96 -13.63 23.50
C SER A 97 18.65 -13.57 22.15
N ASP A 98 19.97 -13.44 22.12
CA ASP A 98 20.75 -13.38 20.88
C ASP A 98 20.61 -14.66 20.07
N LYS A 99 20.72 -15.82 20.71
CA LYS A 99 20.54 -17.14 20.09
C LYS A 99 19.16 -17.28 19.44
N ILE A 100 18.08 -16.99 20.18
CA ILE A 100 16.70 -17.07 19.68
C ILE A 100 16.48 -16.06 18.56
N ASN A 101 16.93 -14.82 18.73
CA ASN A 101 16.78 -13.76 17.74
C ASN A 101 17.49 -14.13 16.43
N ASN A 102 18.67 -14.75 16.49
CA ASN A 102 19.39 -15.18 15.29
C ASN A 102 18.59 -16.22 14.49
N ILE A 103 18.08 -17.26 15.16
CA ILE A 103 17.22 -18.26 14.50
C ILE A 103 15.96 -17.60 13.93
N PHE A 104 15.36 -16.67 14.68
CA PHE A 104 14.15 -15.98 14.27
C PHE A 104 14.39 -15.13 13.01
N GLN A 105 15.47 -14.36 12.95
CA GLN A 105 15.79 -13.52 11.79
C GLN A 105 16.07 -14.36 10.54
N ASN A 106 16.74 -15.51 10.70
CA ASN A 106 17.02 -16.43 9.61
C ASN A 106 15.75 -17.08 9.04
N ASN A 107 14.79 -17.44 9.90
CA ASN A 107 13.54 -18.08 9.47
C ASN A 107 12.46 -17.08 9.02
N PHE A 108 12.48 -15.86 9.56
CA PHE A 108 11.50 -14.81 9.29
C PHE A 108 12.18 -13.49 8.85
N PRO A 109 12.87 -13.49 7.70
CA PRO A 109 13.50 -12.27 7.20
C PRO A 109 12.45 -11.23 6.79
N PHE A 110 12.78 -9.95 6.99
CA PHE A 110 11.96 -8.86 6.47
C PHE A 110 12.03 -8.86 4.95
N LYS A 111 10.87 -8.93 4.30
CA LYS A 111 10.77 -8.80 2.85
C LYS A 111 10.09 -7.49 2.51
N CYS A 112 10.70 -6.72 1.62
CA CYS A 112 10.07 -5.56 1.02
C CYS A 112 8.95 -6.06 0.11
N ILE A 113 7.71 -5.76 0.46
CA ILE A 113 6.58 -6.07 -0.40
C ILE A 113 6.24 -4.81 -1.16
N LYS A 114 6.37 -4.93 -2.49
CA LYS A 114 5.82 -3.94 -3.39
C LYS A 114 4.30 -4.03 -3.23
N ASN A 115 3.71 -3.05 -2.58
CA ASN A 115 2.28 -2.85 -2.63
C ASN A 115 1.94 -2.68 -4.11
N LYS A 116 1.29 -3.70 -4.70
CA LYS A 116 0.62 -3.48 -5.98
C LYS A 116 -0.41 -2.41 -5.68
N THR A 117 -0.18 -1.20 -6.19
CA THR A 117 -1.22 -0.18 -6.24
C THR A 117 -2.37 -0.82 -6.99
N LYS A 118 -3.37 -1.26 -6.24
CA LYS A 118 -4.67 -1.56 -6.79
C LYS A 118 -5.16 -0.20 -7.28
N ASN A 119 -4.81 0.17 -8.51
CA ASN A 119 -5.47 1.25 -9.26
C ASN A 119 -6.89 0.78 -9.56
N THR A 120 -7.65 0.48 -8.52
CA THR A 120 -9.09 0.26 -8.58
C THR A 120 -9.63 1.64 -8.34
N ILE A 121 -9.66 2.42 -9.41
CA ILE A 121 -10.58 3.53 -9.49
C ILE A 121 -11.96 2.86 -9.36
N SER A 122 -12.49 2.75 -8.14
CA SER A 122 -13.59 1.81 -7.81
C SER A 122 -14.90 2.16 -8.51
N TYR A 123 -15.02 3.41 -8.99
CA TYR A 123 -16.16 3.90 -9.76
C TYR A 123 -16.09 3.54 -11.25
N LEU A 124 -14.93 3.09 -11.75
CA LEU A 124 -14.76 2.76 -13.17
C LEU A 124 -15.15 1.30 -13.41
N LYS A 125 -16.31 1.10 -14.05
CA LYS A 125 -16.79 -0.24 -14.42
C LYS A 125 -15.72 -0.99 -15.24
N SER A 126 -15.56 -2.29 -14.98
CA SER A 126 -14.60 -3.17 -15.68
C SER A 126 -14.74 -3.10 -17.20
N GLY A 127 -15.95 -2.94 -17.72
CA GLY A 127 -16.22 -2.75 -19.14
C GLY A 127 -15.52 -1.52 -19.73
N LEU A 128 -15.60 -0.37 -19.06
CA LEU A 128 -14.95 0.87 -19.52
C LEU A 128 -13.41 0.74 -19.49
N ILE A 129 -12.87 0.08 -18.46
CA ILE A 129 -11.43 -0.24 -18.39
C ILE A 129 -11.01 -1.11 -19.59
N ASN A 130 -11.82 -2.10 -19.96
CA ASN A 130 -11.55 -2.96 -21.10
C ASN A 130 -11.60 -2.20 -22.43
N SER A 131 -12.61 -1.34 -22.62
CA SER A 131 -12.71 -0.48 -23.81
C SER A 131 -11.48 0.44 -23.96
N ILE A 132 -10.98 1.00 -22.85
CA ILE A 132 -9.75 1.84 -22.87
C ILE A 132 -8.53 1.01 -23.26
N LYS A 133 -8.38 -0.20 -22.71
CA LYS A 133 -7.27 -1.10 -23.06
C LYS A 133 -7.33 -1.51 -24.53
N GLU A 134 -8.51 -1.82 -25.03
CA GLU A 134 -8.74 -2.23 -26.41
C GLU A 134 -8.46 -1.08 -27.38
N LYS A 135 -8.92 0.15 -27.08
CA LYS A 135 -8.56 1.35 -27.84
C LYS A 135 -7.04 1.53 -27.93
N HIS A 136 -6.32 1.43 -26.82
CA HIS A 136 -4.85 1.54 -26.82
C HIS A 136 -4.17 0.41 -27.61
N LYS A 137 -4.68 -0.82 -27.52
CA LYS A 137 -4.18 -1.96 -28.31
C LYS A 137 -4.35 -1.69 -29.80
N LEU A 138 -5.53 -1.23 -30.22
CA LEU A 138 -5.83 -0.89 -31.61
C LEU A 138 -4.97 0.28 -32.11
N ALA A 139 -4.76 1.32 -31.30
CA ALA A 139 -3.86 2.43 -31.65
C ALA A 139 -2.41 1.99 -31.85
N LYS A 140 -1.91 1.05 -31.02
CA LYS A 140 -0.58 0.47 -31.23
C LYS A 140 -0.50 -0.35 -32.52
N LEU A 141 -1.55 -1.12 -32.81
CA LEU A 141 -1.63 -1.92 -34.04
C LEU A 141 -1.75 -1.04 -35.29
N SER A 142 -2.46 0.08 -35.23
CA SER A 142 -2.60 0.99 -36.37
C SER A 142 -1.27 1.66 -36.72
N ILE A 143 -0.44 1.97 -35.73
CA ILE A 143 0.91 2.53 -35.95
C ILE A 143 1.85 1.43 -36.46
N LYS A 144 1.83 0.24 -35.85
CA LYS A 144 2.75 -0.86 -36.21
C LYS A 144 2.44 -1.49 -37.56
N TRP A 145 1.16 -1.65 -37.89
CA TRP A 145 0.71 -2.38 -39.07
C TRP A 145 -0.51 -1.72 -39.75
N PRO A 146 -0.33 -0.54 -40.38
CA PRO A 146 -1.43 0.30 -40.85
C PRO A 146 -2.31 -0.36 -41.92
N LEU A 147 -1.71 -1.11 -42.87
CA LEU A 147 -2.44 -1.76 -43.97
C LEU A 147 -3.36 -2.89 -43.48
N THR A 148 -2.82 -3.83 -42.71
CA THR A 148 -3.61 -4.92 -42.11
C THR A 148 -4.62 -4.43 -41.09
N TYR A 149 -4.30 -3.36 -40.35
CA TYR A 149 -5.23 -2.74 -39.42
C TYR A 149 -6.45 -2.17 -40.14
N ARG A 150 -6.22 -1.40 -41.22
CA ARG A 150 -7.29 -0.82 -42.04
C ARG A 150 -8.22 -1.91 -42.58
N ASN A 151 -7.66 -2.98 -43.16
CA ASN A 151 -8.45 -4.05 -43.77
C ASN A 151 -9.30 -4.84 -42.78
N ARG A 152 -8.82 -5.02 -41.53
CA ARG A 152 -9.52 -5.84 -40.52
C ARG A 152 -10.50 -5.05 -39.66
N TYR A 153 -10.18 -3.81 -39.33
CA TYR A 153 -10.90 -3.04 -38.29
C TYR A 153 -11.55 -1.76 -38.81
N LYS A 154 -11.21 -1.33 -40.03
CA LYS A 154 -11.81 -0.17 -40.69
C LYS A 154 -12.51 -0.67 -41.95
N LYS A 155 -13.50 -1.55 -41.79
CA LYS A 155 -14.44 -1.85 -42.88
C LYS A 155 -15.24 -0.58 -43.14
N ILE A 156 -15.15 -0.11 -44.39
CA ILE A 156 -15.95 0.98 -44.95
C ILE A 156 -17.34 0.42 -45.24
#